data_AF-A0A060BYI2-F1
#
_entry.id   AF-A0A060BYI2-F1
#
_cell.length_a   1.000
_cell.length_b   1.000
_cell.length_c   1.000
_cell.angle_alpha   90.00
_cell.angle_beta   90.00
_cell.angle_gamma   90.00
#
_symmetry.space_group_name_H-M   'P 1'
#
loop_
_entity.id
_entity.type
_entity.pdbx_description
1 polymer ?
#
loop_
_entity_poly.entity_id
_entity_poly.type
_entity_poly.pdbx_seq_one_letter_code
_entity_poly.pdbx_strand_id
1 'polypeptide(L)'
;ETANQRGGRLHFYGGDLDGISEKLSYLKQLGVTALYLNPVFVAPSVHKYDTEDYRHVDPQFGGDEALLRLRHNTQKEGMRLILDGVFNHSGDSHPWFDRYQRGSGGACHN
;
A
#
# COMPACT_ATOMS: atom_id res chain seq x y z
N GLU A 1 -4.15 0.65 -37.88
CA GLU A 1 -5.39 0.79 -37.08
C GLU A 1 -5.04 0.63 -35.61
N THR A 2 -5.55 1.54 -34.78
CA THR A 2 -5.13 1.81 -33.40
C THR A 2 -5.82 0.89 -32.40
N ALA A 3 -5.06 -0.01 -31.77
CA ALA A 3 -5.53 -0.76 -30.60
C ALA A 3 -5.49 0.13 -29.35
N ASN A 4 -6.58 0.87 -29.16
CA ASN A 4 -7.22 1.27 -27.91
C ASN A 4 -6.33 1.34 -26.64
N GLN A 5 -5.85 2.55 -26.34
CA GLN A 5 -5.29 2.91 -25.04
C GLN A 5 -6.37 2.80 -23.94
N ARG A 6 -6.43 1.68 -23.22
CA ARG A 6 -7.17 1.54 -21.96
C ARG A 6 -6.20 1.51 -20.78
N GLY A 7 -5.49 2.61 -20.55
CA GLY A 7 -4.47 2.67 -19.50
C GLY A 7 -4.60 3.95 -18.68
N GLY A 8 -5.62 4.05 -17.83
CA GLY A 8 -5.66 5.05 -16.75
C GLY A 8 -5.44 4.43 -15.36
N ARG A 9 -5.52 3.10 -15.26
CA ARG A 9 -5.61 2.35 -13.99
C ARG A 9 -4.29 1.74 -13.49
N LEU A 10 -3.18 1.88 -14.23
CA LEU A 10 -1.96 1.09 -14.01
C LEU A 10 -0.65 1.90 -14.07
N HIS A 11 -0.71 3.23 -13.98
CA HIS A 11 0.50 4.05 -14.06
C HIS A 11 1.20 4.13 -12.71
N PHE A 12 2.43 3.61 -12.66
CA PHE A 12 3.33 3.76 -11.53
C PHE A 12 4.21 4.99 -11.76
N TYR A 13 4.23 5.90 -10.78
CA TYR A 13 5.10 7.08 -10.78
C TYR A 13 6.27 6.97 -9.78
N GLY A 14 6.37 5.84 -9.06
CA GLY A 14 7.50 5.54 -8.18
C GLY A 14 7.51 6.28 -6.83
N GLY A 15 6.35 6.72 -6.32
CA GLY A 15 6.26 7.25 -4.96
C GLY A 15 6.34 6.14 -3.91
N ASP A 16 7.06 6.39 -2.81
CA ASP A 16 7.30 5.42 -1.73
C ASP A 16 7.27 6.06 -0.32
N LEU A 17 7.46 5.25 0.72
CA LEU A 17 7.37 5.70 2.12
C LEU A 17 8.59 6.52 2.58
N ASP A 18 9.75 6.32 1.96
CA ASP A 18 10.94 7.12 2.27
C ASP A 18 10.78 8.53 1.68
N GLY A 19 10.18 8.67 0.50
CA GLY A 19 9.79 9.95 -0.07
C GLY A 19 8.79 10.73 0.79
N ILE A 20 7.88 10.04 1.50
CA ILE A 20 7.03 10.68 2.52
C ILE A 20 7.90 11.18 3.69
N SER A 21 8.85 10.36 4.16
CA SER A 21 9.77 10.73 5.26
C SER A 21 10.56 12.00 4.94
N GLU A 22 11.01 12.17 3.70
CA GLU A 22 11.73 13.37 3.24
C GLU A 22 10.88 14.65 3.30
N LYS A 23 9.55 14.53 3.27
CA LYS A 23 8.62 15.68 3.29
C LYS A 23 8.06 16.00 4.67
N LEU A 24 8.41 15.25 5.72
CA LEU A 24 7.87 15.49 7.06
C LEU A 24 8.15 16.90 7.59
N SER A 25 9.35 17.45 7.34
CA SER A 25 9.68 18.83 7.75
C SER A 25 8.76 19.86 7.09
N TYR A 26 8.46 19.68 5.79
CA TYR A 26 7.51 20.52 5.07
C TYR A 26 6.09 20.39 5.65
N LEU A 27 5.63 19.16 5.90
CA LEU A 27 4.30 18.92 6.48
C LEU A 27 4.17 19.52 7.89
N LYS A 28 5.25 19.49 8.68
CA LYS A 28 5.30 20.11 10.00
C LYS A 28 5.16 21.63 9.92
N GLN A 29 5.86 22.26 8.97
CA GLN A 29 5.75 23.71 8.74
C GLN A 29 4.31 24.11 8.35
N LEU A 30 3.60 23.24 7.64
CA LEU A 30 2.19 23.44 7.30
C LEU A 30 1.24 23.27 8.51
N GLY A 31 1.73 22.73 9.64
CA GLY A 31 0.93 22.48 10.84
C GLY A 31 0.27 21.09 10.87
N VAL A 32 0.67 20.16 10.02
CA VAL A 32 0.15 18.79 10.00
C VAL A 32 0.57 18.06 11.29
N THR A 33 -0.38 17.38 11.92
CA THR A 33 -0.16 16.62 13.17
C THR A 33 -0.44 15.12 13.02
N ALA A 34 -0.99 14.69 11.89
CA ALA A 34 -1.28 13.30 11.59
C ALA A 34 -1.16 13.04 10.09
N LEU A 35 -0.64 11.86 9.72
CA LEU A 35 -0.65 11.33 8.38
C LEU A 35 -1.61 10.14 8.32
N TYR A 36 -2.51 10.17 7.35
CA TYR A 36 -3.33 9.02 6.95
C TYR A 36 -2.78 8.49 5.63
N LEU A 37 -2.38 7.23 5.62
CA LEU A 37 -1.93 6.56 4.40
C LEU A 37 -3.08 5.75 3.81
N ASN A 38 -3.24 5.83 2.48
CA ASN A 38 -3.95 4.80 1.73
C ASN A 38 -3.28 3.43 1.91
N PRO A 39 -3.90 2.31 1.49
CA PRO A 39 -3.35 0.99 1.75
C PRO A 39 -1.93 0.84 1.23
N VAL A 40 -1.05 0.29 2.08
CA VAL A 40 0.38 0.09 1.79
C VAL A 40 0.78 -1.38 1.73
N PHE A 41 -0.16 -2.28 2.02
CA PHE A 41 0.10 -3.73 2.07
C PHE A 41 0.17 -4.33 0.67
N VAL A 42 0.81 -5.49 0.56
CA VAL A 42 1.06 -6.18 -0.72
C VAL A 42 -0.25 -6.35 -1.50
N ALA A 43 -0.27 -5.83 -2.71
CA ALA A 43 -1.41 -5.95 -3.62
C ALA A 43 -0.99 -5.73 -5.09
N PRO A 44 -1.65 -6.38 -6.07
CA PRO A 44 -1.31 -6.24 -7.48
C PRO A 44 -1.54 -4.83 -8.05
N SER A 45 -2.59 -4.14 -7.60
CA SER A 45 -2.94 -2.82 -8.13
C SER A 45 -2.01 -1.70 -7.64
N VAL A 46 -2.14 -0.52 -8.25
CA VAL A 46 -1.50 0.72 -7.79
C VAL A 46 -2.15 1.32 -6.54
N HIS A 47 -3.44 1.04 -6.32
CA HIS A 47 -4.23 1.62 -5.22
C HIS A 47 -4.28 0.72 -3.97
N LYS A 48 -3.89 -0.55 -4.12
CA LYS A 48 -3.67 -1.54 -3.05
C LYS A 48 -4.89 -1.95 -2.21
N TYR A 49 -6.10 -1.58 -2.65
CA TYR A 49 -7.37 -2.01 -2.02
C TYR A 49 -7.76 -3.47 -2.32
N ASP A 50 -7.07 -4.11 -3.26
CA ASP A 50 -7.16 -5.53 -3.61
C ASP A 50 -6.08 -6.34 -2.89
N THR A 51 -6.03 -6.25 -1.56
CA THR A 51 -4.93 -6.79 -0.74
C THR A 51 -4.71 -8.28 -0.95
N GLU A 52 -3.45 -8.65 -1.23
CA GLU A 52 -2.98 -10.03 -1.39
C GLU A 52 -2.32 -10.54 -0.10
N ASP A 53 -1.63 -9.67 0.65
CA ASP A 53 -1.08 -10.00 1.97
C ASP A 53 -1.12 -8.79 2.91
N TYR A 54 -1.92 -8.91 3.98
CA TYR A 54 -2.05 -7.89 5.02
C TYR A 54 -0.86 -7.81 6.00
N ARG A 55 0.07 -8.78 5.96
CA ARG A 55 1.19 -8.87 6.93
C ARG A 55 2.43 -8.12 6.49
N HIS A 56 2.56 -7.87 5.20
CA HIS A 56 3.74 -7.24 4.63
C HIS A 56 3.36 -5.99 3.84
N VAL A 57 4.17 -4.96 4.00
CA VAL A 57 4.13 -3.75 3.17
C VAL A 57 4.63 -4.10 1.78
N ASP A 58 3.98 -3.53 0.77
CA ASP A 58 4.33 -3.78 -0.63
C ASP A 58 5.80 -3.41 -0.91
N PRO A 59 6.60 -4.30 -1.54
CA PRO A 59 7.98 -4.01 -1.87
C PRO A 59 8.18 -2.74 -2.72
N GLN A 60 7.18 -2.35 -3.52
CA GLN A 60 7.23 -1.10 -4.30
C GLN A 60 7.29 0.15 -3.42
N PHE A 61 6.86 0.05 -2.17
CA PHE A 61 6.92 1.12 -1.17
C PHE A 61 8.12 1.00 -0.23
N GLY A 62 9.02 0.04 -0.47
CA GLY A 62 10.22 -0.21 0.32
C GLY A 62 10.07 -1.26 1.43
N GLY A 63 8.91 -1.92 1.51
CA GLY A 63 8.65 -3.02 2.45
C GLY A 63 8.54 -2.60 3.92
N ASP A 64 8.51 -3.59 4.81
CA ASP A 64 8.22 -3.39 6.24
C ASP A 64 9.20 -2.41 6.91
N GLU A 65 10.47 -2.49 6.54
CA GLU A 65 11.52 -1.60 7.04
C GLU A 65 11.27 -0.13 6.68
N ALA A 66 10.71 0.16 5.50
CA ALA A 66 10.37 1.53 5.11
C ALA A 66 9.22 2.08 5.96
N LEU A 67 8.22 1.26 6.28
CA LEU A 67 7.14 1.65 7.20
C LEU A 67 7.66 1.89 8.63
N LEU A 68 8.58 1.06 9.12
CA LEU A 68 9.23 1.26 10.42
C LEU A 68 10.05 2.56 10.45
N ARG A 69 10.83 2.86 9.41
CA ARG A 69 11.55 4.14 9.27
C ARG A 69 10.60 5.33 9.28
N LEU A 70 9.53 5.29 8.47
CA LEU A 70 8.53 6.35 8.43
C LEU A 70 7.85 6.54 9.80
N ARG A 71 7.52 5.45 10.49
CA ARG A 71 6.94 5.51 11.82
C ARG A 71 7.89 6.16 12.83
N HIS A 72 9.17 5.81 12.81
CA HIS A 72 10.18 6.43 13.67
C HIS A 72 10.31 7.94 13.38
N ASN A 73 10.36 8.32 12.11
CA ASN A 73 10.53 9.71 11.69
C ASN A 73 9.29 10.56 12.02
N THR A 74 8.08 10.03 11.81
CA THR A 74 6.84 10.72 12.21
C THR A 74 6.77 10.94 13.73
N GLN A 75 7.21 9.96 14.54
CA GLN A 75 7.28 10.13 15.99
C GLN A 75 8.23 11.25 16.41
N LYS A 76 9.42 11.36 15.79
CA LYS A 76 10.37 12.46 16.05
C LYS A 76 9.76 13.82 15.75
N GLU A 77 8.94 13.90 14.71
CA GLU A 77 8.26 15.13 14.32
C GLU A 77 6.96 15.40 15.10
N GLY A 78 6.58 14.52 16.03
CA GLY A 78 5.36 14.64 16.83
C GLY A 78 4.08 14.33 16.04
N MET A 79 4.19 13.68 14.88
CA MET A 79 3.07 13.33 14.02
C MET A 79 2.52 11.94 14.33
N ARG A 80 1.19 11.79 14.29
CA ARG A 80 0.52 10.48 14.30
C ARG A 80 0.58 9.84 12.91
N LEU A 81 0.59 8.52 12.87
CA LEU A 81 0.50 7.73 11.65
C LEU A 81 -0.71 6.80 11.74
N ILE A 82 -1.60 6.87 10.75
CA ILE A 82 -2.82 6.07 10.63
C ILE A 82 -2.74 5.29 9.32
N LEU A 83 -3.02 3.99 9.40
CA LEU A 83 -3.06 3.09 8.24
C LEU A 83 -4.50 2.73 7.89
N ASP A 84 -4.74 2.51 6.60
CA ASP A 84 -6.01 2.01 6.07
C ASP A 84 -6.11 0.48 6.24
N GLY A 85 -7.10 0.03 7.01
CA GLY A 85 -7.40 -1.38 7.23
C GLY A 85 -8.51 -1.87 6.29
N VAL A 86 -8.15 -2.42 5.14
CA VAL A 86 -9.10 -2.88 4.11
C VAL A 86 -9.69 -4.24 4.48
N PHE A 87 -10.53 -4.29 5.52
CA PHE A 87 -11.05 -5.54 6.08
C PHE A 87 -12.39 -5.98 5.48
N ASN A 88 -13.08 -5.09 4.76
CA ASN A 88 -14.36 -5.40 4.13
C ASN A 88 -14.25 -6.43 2.99
N HIS A 89 -13.09 -6.49 2.33
CA HIS A 89 -12.81 -7.40 1.22
C HIS A 89 -11.30 -7.61 1.08
N SER A 90 -10.91 -8.72 0.45
CA SER A 90 -9.54 -9.00 -0.01
C SER A 90 -9.47 -8.98 -1.54
N GLY A 91 -8.25 -8.94 -2.10
CA GLY A 91 -8.03 -9.19 -3.52
C GLY A 91 -8.38 -10.63 -3.92
N ASP A 92 -8.58 -10.87 -5.21
CA ASP A 92 -8.82 -12.20 -5.76
C ASP A 92 -7.54 -13.07 -5.81
N SER A 93 -6.36 -12.45 -5.73
CA SER A 93 -5.09 -13.16 -5.56
C SER A 93 -4.79 -13.55 -4.11
N HIS A 94 -5.53 -13.02 -3.12
CA HIS A 94 -5.32 -13.33 -1.70
C HIS A 94 -5.47 -14.84 -1.44
N PRO A 95 -4.66 -15.47 -0.57
CA PRO A 95 -4.73 -16.92 -0.29
C PRO A 95 -6.10 -17.45 0.13
N TRP A 96 -6.97 -16.59 0.68
CA TRP A 96 -8.35 -16.94 1.03
C TRP A 96 -9.24 -17.16 -0.20
N PHE A 97 -9.00 -16.46 -1.31
CA PHE A 97 -9.74 -16.62 -2.56
C PHE A 97 -8.97 -17.50 -3.55
N ASP A 98 -7.70 -17.17 -3.77
CA ASP A 98 -6.73 -17.90 -4.58
C ASP A 98 -7.17 -18.17 -6.03
N ARG A 99 -7.59 -17.10 -6.73
CA ARG A 99 -8.05 -17.17 -8.13
C ARG A 99 -7.06 -17.84 -9.07
N TYR A 100 -5.77 -17.69 -8.76
CA TYR A 100 -4.67 -18.18 -9.59
C TYR A 100 -4.13 -19.54 -9.15
N GLN A 101 -4.77 -20.18 -8.17
CA GLN A 101 -4.42 -21.53 -7.67
C GLN A 101 -2.94 -21.65 -7.26
N ARG A 102 -2.43 -20.63 -6.53
CA ARG A 102 -1.06 -20.61 -5.98
C ARG A 102 -0.94 -21.46 -4.70
N GLY A 103 -2.04 -21.62 -3.98
CA GLY A 103 -2.19 -22.52 -2.84
C GLY A 103 -3.09 -23.71 -3.16
N SER A 104 -3.60 -24.38 -2.12
CA SER A 104 -4.44 -25.58 -2.25
C SER A 104 -5.77 -25.50 -1.48
N GLY A 105 -6.12 -24.33 -0.93
CA GLY A 105 -7.24 -24.21 0.02
C GLY A 105 -8.06 -22.92 -0.07
N GLY A 106 -7.84 -22.09 -1.09
CA GLY A 106 -8.65 -20.88 -1.29
C GLY A 106 -10.06 -21.19 -1.81
N ALA A 107 -10.96 -20.22 -1.74
CA ALA A 107 -12.36 -20.37 -2.17
C ALA A 107 -12.52 -20.81 -3.64
N CYS A 108 -11.56 -20.53 -4.52
CA CYS A 108 -11.58 -20.90 -5.93
C CYS A 108 -11.25 -22.39 -6.21
N HIS A 109 -10.96 -23.19 -5.17
CA HIS A 109 -10.63 -24.62 -5.29
C HIS A 109 -11.85 -25.55 -5.18
N ASN A 110 -13.06 -25.03 -4.98
CA ASN A 110 -14.30 -25.79 -4.85
C ASN A 110 -15.29 -25.52 -5.99
#